data_AF-A0A4D4J4X1-F1
#
_entry.id   AF-A0A4D4J4X1-F1
#
_cell.length_a   1.000
_cell.length_b   1.000
_cell.length_c   1.000
_cell.angle_alpha   90.00
_cell.angle_beta   90.00
_cell.angle_gamma   90.00
#
_symmetry.space_group_name_H-M   'P 1'
#
loop_
_entity.id
_entity.type
_entity.pdbx_description
1 polymer ?
#
loop_
_entity_poly.entity_id
_entity_poly.type
_entity_poly.pdbx_seq_one_letter_code
_entity_poly.pdbx_strand_id
1 'polypeptide(L)'
;MAGTGCSPSADHPADCAGKTGTRFSPERPGNGPRVESEDIRDMSNIQAVRESIAQANQVAQESVPALQQAKSSLENAQSVLQQATEGSQQSDAEQSYALLAQAISQIEEAQQTVAAAISTADGYATRL
;
A
#
# COMPACT_ATOMS: atom_id res chain seq x y z
N MET A 1 1.53 -45.92 -6.29
CA MET A 1 0.97 -46.01 -4.93
C MET A 1 -0.35 -45.26 -4.94
N ALA A 2 -1.42 -46.00 -4.67
CA ALA A 2 -2.81 -45.55 -4.72
C ALA A 2 -3.29 -45.13 -3.32
N GLY A 3 -4.32 -44.28 -3.28
CA GLY A 3 -5.15 -43.98 -2.09
C GLY A 3 -4.54 -42.93 -1.15
N THR A 4 -5.27 -41.98 -0.56
CA THR A 4 -6.72 -41.92 -0.35
C THR A 4 -7.09 -40.46 -0.06
N GLY A 5 -7.74 -39.79 -1.02
CA GLY A 5 -8.43 -38.54 -0.76
C GLY A 5 -9.81 -38.87 -0.22
N CYS A 6 -10.05 -38.60 1.06
CA CYS A 6 -11.39 -38.68 1.65
C CYS A 6 -12.24 -37.52 1.11
N SER A 7 -13.03 -37.81 0.09
CA SER A 7 -14.20 -37.01 -0.27
C SER A 7 -15.37 -37.40 0.63
N PRO A 8 -16.07 -36.46 1.29
CA PRO A 8 -17.38 -36.75 1.86
C PRO A 8 -18.44 -36.65 0.76
N SER A 9 -18.96 -37.82 0.37
CA SER A 9 -20.15 -37.96 -0.49
C SER A 9 -21.42 -37.55 0.26
N ALA A 10 -22.29 -36.84 -0.46
CA ALA A 10 -23.69 -36.68 -0.13
C ALA A 10 -24.44 -37.99 -0.44
N ASP A 11 -25.13 -38.56 0.55
CA ASP A 11 -26.30 -39.43 0.36
C ASP A 11 -26.92 -39.84 1.72
N HIS A 12 -28.04 -39.22 2.09
CA HIS A 12 -29.27 -39.84 2.63
C HIS A 12 -30.01 -38.97 3.68
N PRO A 13 -31.32 -38.74 3.46
CA PRO A 13 -32.26 -38.17 4.42
C PRO A 13 -33.00 -39.26 5.22
N ALA A 14 -33.24 -39.03 6.51
CA ALA A 14 -34.27 -39.69 7.32
C ALA A 14 -34.61 -38.71 8.46
N ASP A 15 -35.67 -37.93 8.33
CA ASP A 15 -37.01 -38.25 8.83
C ASP A 15 -37.00 -38.90 10.23
N CYS A 16 -37.36 -38.09 11.22
CA CYS A 16 -38.03 -38.54 12.44
C CYS A 16 -38.92 -37.40 12.93
N ALA A 17 -40.18 -37.47 12.52
CA ALA A 17 -41.27 -36.63 12.99
C ALA A 17 -41.43 -36.71 14.53
N GLY A 18 -41.23 -35.57 15.20
CA GLY A 18 -41.51 -35.36 16.63
C GLY A 18 -42.58 -34.29 16.81
N LYS A 19 -43.83 -34.74 16.88
CA LYS A 19 -45.07 -34.00 17.12
C LYS A 19 -45.10 -33.43 18.55
N THR A 20 -45.40 -32.14 18.70
CA THR A 20 -46.03 -31.40 19.83
C THR A 20 -45.49 -29.96 19.80
N GLY A 21 -46.27 -28.92 19.51
CA GLY A 21 -47.36 -28.46 20.35
C GLY A 21 -46.98 -27.13 20.98
N THR A 22 -46.90 -26.04 20.18
CA THR A 22 -46.84 -24.67 20.69
C THR A 22 -47.65 -23.75 19.79
N ARG A 23 -48.97 -23.83 19.93
CA ARG A 23 -49.88 -22.75 19.51
C ARG A 23 -49.88 -21.72 20.62
N PHE A 24 -48.96 -20.75 20.56
CA PHE A 24 -49.03 -19.52 21.34
C PHE A 24 -48.33 -18.39 20.58
N SER A 25 -49.10 -17.65 19.80
CA SER A 25 -48.78 -16.27 19.43
C SER A 25 -49.91 -15.44 19.98
N PRO A 26 -49.58 -14.47 20.85
CA PRO A 26 -49.82 -13.11 20.42
C PRO A 26 -48.73 -12.13 20.85
N GLU A 27 -48.67 -11.03 20.09
CA GLU A 27 -48.09 -9.73 20.42
C GLU A 27 -46.60 -9.52 20.14
N ARG A 28 -46.36 -8.83 19.02
CA ARG A 28 -45.15 -8.02 18.79
C ARG A 28 -45.22 -6.77 19.65
N PRO A 29 -44.17 -6.47 20.42
CA PRO A 29 -43.76 -5.08 20.56
C PRO A 29 -42.24 -4.91 20.37
N GLY A 30 -41.84 -3.84 19.70
CA GLY A 30 -40.46 -3.35 19.72
C GLY A 30 -39.65 -3.59 18.44
N ASN A 31 -40.05 -2.93 17.35
CA ASN A 31 -39.14 -2.63 16.26
C ASN A 31 -38.16 -1.55 16.78
N GLY A 32 -37.09 -1.97 17.46
CA GLY A 32 -35.95 -1.12 17.77
C GLY A 32 -35.09 -0.92 16.51
N PRO A 33 -34.41 0.22 16.33
CA PRO A 33 -33.68 0.48 15.10
C PRO A 33 -32.53 -0.51 14.97
N ARG A 34 -32.59 -1.36 13.93
CA ARG A 34 -31.46 -2.15 13.44
C ARG A 34 -30.48 -1.18 12.77
N VAL A 35 -29.60 -0.55 13.54
CA VAL A 35 -28.52 0.33 13.01
C VAL A 35 -27.10 -0.11 13.40
N GLU A 36 -26.91 -1.19 14.15
CA GLU A 36 -25.66 -1.38 14.90
C GLU A 36 -24.70 -2.45 14.35
N SER A 37 -24.64 -2.66 13.03
CA SER A 37 -23.68 -3.64 12.45
C SER A 37 -23.00 -3.22 11.16
N GLU A 38 -23.49 -2.19 10.47
CA GLU A 38 -22.82 -1.64 9.28
C GLU A 38 -21.88 -0.48 9.67
N ASP A 39 -22.27 0.35 10.64
CA ASP A 39 -21.49 1.51 11.11
C ASP A 39 -20.11 1.12 11.70
N ILE A 40 -20.04 0.02 12.46
CA ILE A 40 -18.76 -0.49 13.01
C ILE A 40 -17.85 -1.05 11.90
N ARG A 41 -18.41 -1.58 10.81
CA ARG A 41 -17.61 -2.09 9.68
C ARG A 41 -17.07 -0.93 8.84
N ASP A 42 -17.85 0.13 8.66
CA ASP A 42 -17.40 1.34 7.99
C ASP A 42 -16.29 2.05 8.78
N MET A 43 -16.46 2.20 10.11
CA MET A 43 -15.39 2.74 10.97
C MET A 43 -14.13 1.86 10.96
N SER A 44 -14.25 0.52 10.97
CA SER A 44 -13.11 -0.39 10.87
C SER A 44 -12.41 -0.32 9.51
N ASN A 45 -13.16 -0.13 8.42
CA ASN A 45 -12.60 0.00 7.08
C ASN A 45 -11.87 1.33 6.91
N ILE A 46 -12.45 2.42 7.42
CA ILE A 46 -11.82 3.74 7.44
C ILE A 46 -10.52 3.71 8.25
N GLN A 47 -10.52 3.07 9.41
CA GLN A 47 -9.33 2.93 10.25
C GLN A 47 -8.24 2.11 9.55
N ALA A 48 -8.59 0.99 8.90
CA ALA A 48 -7.64 0.19 8.11
C ALA A 48 -7.05 0.97 6.92
N VAL A 49 -7.84 1.84 6.28
CA VAL A 49 -7.35 2.72 5.22
C VAL A 49 -6.37 3.76 5.78
N ARG A 50 -6.66 4.38 6.91
CA ARG A 50 -5.73 5.33 7.57
C ARG A 50 -4.41 4.67 7.95
N GLU A 51 -4.46 3.46 8.48
CA GLU A 51 -3.27 2.68 8.83
C GLU A 51 -2.44 2.29 7.60
N SER A 52 -3.10 1.87 6.52
CA SER A 52 -2.39 1.54 5.27
C SER A 52 -1.77 2.76 4.58
N ILE A 53 -2.41 3.94 4.67
CA ILE A 53 -1.82 5.21 4.23
C ILE A 53 -0.59 5.57 5.08
N ALA A 54 -0.68 5.44 6.40
CA ALA A 54 0.45 5.71 7.30
C ALA A 54 1.63 4.78 6.97
N GLN A 55 1.37 3.50 6.72
CA GLN A 55 2.39 2.54 6.30
C GLN A 55 3.01 2.91 4.95
N ALA A 56 2.20 3.26 3.95
CA ALA A 56 2.69 3.69 2.64
C ALA A 56 3.56 4.95 2.73
N ASN A 57 3.14 5.92 3.57
CA ASN A 57 3.90 7.14 3.84
C ASN A 57 5.24 6.83 4.52
N GLN A 58 5.28 5.90 5.46
CA GLN A 58 6.52 5.46 6.09
C GLN A 58 7.50 4.89 5.05
N VAL A 59 7.04 3.97 4.20
CA VAL A 59 7.87 3.38 3.14
C VAL A 59 8.35 4.46 2.14
N ALA A 60 7.48 5.40 1.79
CA ALA A 60 7.86 6.53 0.94
C ALA A 60 8.92 7.42 1.60
N GLN A 61 8.80 7.69 2.91
CA GLN A 61 9.79 8.46 3.67
C GLN A 61 11.15 7.75 3.72
N GLU A 62 11.16 6.42 3.82
CA GLU A 62 12.39 5.60 3.77
C GLU A 62 13.11 5.72 2.42
N SER A 63 12.40 6.06 1.34
CA SER A 63 13.02 6.25 0.01
C SER A 63 13.77 7.58 -0.15
N VAL A 64 13.39 8.61 0.60
CA VAL A 64 14.02 9.96 0.54
C VAL A 64 15.53 9.91 0.85
N PRO A 65 16.01 9.29 1.95
CA PRO A 65 17.45 9.20 2.21
C PRO A 65 18.19 8.37 1.16
N ALA A 66 17.55 7.34 0.59
CA ALA A 66 18.14 6.55 -0.50
C ALA A 66 18.33 7.40 -1.77
N LEU A 67 17.35 8.25 -2.12
CA LEU A 67 17.47 9.22 -3.20
C LEU A 67 18.57 10.25 -2.91
N GLN A 68 18.66 10.74 -1.68
CA GLN A 68 19.72 11.66 -1.27
C GLN A 68 21.11 11.04 -1.41
N GLN A 69 21.27 9.78 -0.98
CA GLN A 69 22.51 9.03 -1.13
C GLN A 69 22.86 8.78 -2.59
N ALA A 70 21.87 8.46 -3.43
CA ALA A 70 22.06 8.30 -4.86
C ALA A 70 22.57 9.60 -5.50
N LYS A 71 21.97 10.74 -5.16
CA LYS A 71 22.43 12.07 -5.59
C LYS A 71 23.90 12.31 -5.20
N SER A 72 24.26 12.10 -3.94
CA SER A 72 25.66 12.29 -3.49
C SER A 72 26.65 11.36 -4.20
N SER A 73 26.23 10.13 -4.55
CA SER A 73 27.06 9.21 -5.33
C SER A 73 27.27 9.72 -6.77
N LEU A 74 26.25 10.32 -7.38
CA LEU A 74 26.35 10.91 -8.72
C LEU A 74 27.22 12.17 -8.72
N GLU A 75 27.10 13.03 -7.70
CA GLU A 75 27.97 14.22 -7.53
C GLU A 75 29.45 13.81 -7.41
N ASN A 76 29.72 12.75 -6.64
CA ASN A 76 31.06 12.18 -6.55
C ASN A 76 31.54 11.62 -7.90
N ALA A 77 30.70 10.85 -8.60
CA ALA A 77 31.03 10.34 -9.93
C ALA A 77 31.37 11.48 -10.92
N GLN A 78 30.67 12.61 -10.82
CA GLN A 78 30.93 13.81 -11.62
C GLN A 78 32.33 14.40 -11.32
N SER A 79 32.72 14.47 -10.04
CA SER A 79 34.06 14.91 -9.61
C SER A 79 35.16 13.95 -10.09
N VAL A 80 34.94 12.63 -9.95
CA VAL A 80 35.89 11.61 -10.42
C VAL A 80 36.07 11.67 -11.93
N LEU A 81 34.98 11.84 -12.68
CA LEU A 81 35.04 12.01 -14.13
C LEU A 81 35.86 13.26 -14.50
N GLN A 82 35.86 14.31 -13.67
CA GLN A 82 36.57 15.57 -13.93
C GLN A 82 38.05 15.38 -13.84
N GLN A 83 38.48 14.75 -12.77
CA GLN A 83 39.88 14.39 -12.59
C GLN A 83 40.35 13.40 -13.67
N ALA A 84 39.49 12.49 -14.12
CA ALA A 84 39.82 11.52 -15.17
C ALA A 84 39.94 12.14 -16.56
N THR A 85 39.29 13.28 -16.80
CA THR A 85 39.22 13.95 -18.10
C THR A 85 40.07 15.21 -18.18
N GLU A 86 40.66 15.63 -17.05
CA GLU A 86 41.73 16.63 -16.96
C GLU A 86 42.94 16.21 -17.81
N GLY A 87 42.95 16.66 -19.07
CA GLY A 87 44.00 16.37 -20.05
C GLY A 87 43.53 15.64 -21.32
N SER A 88 42.29 15.15 -21.35
CA SER A 88 41.67 14.56 -22.54
C SER A 88 40.44 15.37 -22.94
N GLN A 89 40.55 16.17 -24.01
CA GLN A 89 39.42 16.90 -24.59
C GLN A 89 38.51 15.96 -25.44
N GLN A 90 37.96 14.91 -24.83
CA GLN A 90 37.00 14.02 -25.50
C GLN A 90 35.58 14.53 -25.33
N SER A 91 34.83 14.65 -26.44
CA SER A 91 33.39 15.00 -26.38
C SER A 91 32.55 14.00 -25.59
N ASP A 92 33.04 12.76 -25.45
CA ASP A 92 32.40 11.71 -24.65
C ASP A 92 32.35 12.07 -23.15
N ALA A 93 33.33 12.83 -22.67
CA ALA A 93 33.36 13.34 -21.31
C ALA A 93 32.24 14.36 -21.09
N GLU A 94 32.13 15.36 -21.98
CA GLU A 94 31.08 16.38 -21.95
C GLU A 94 29.68 15.77 -21.99
N GLN A 95 29.47 14.77 -22.85
CA GLN A 95 28.21 14.05 -22.91
C GLN A 95 27.91 13.31 -21.59
N SER A 96 28.91 12.66 -21.00
CA SER A 96 28.77 11.97 -19.72
C SER A 96 28.44 12.93 -18.57
N TYR A 97 29.02 14.14 -18.55
CA TYR A 97 28.64 15.20 -17.60
C TYR A 97 27.18 15.60 -17.72
N ALA A 98 26.73 15.83 -18.95
CA ALA A 98 25.35 16.24 -19.21
C ALA A 98 24.37 15.16 -18.72
N LEU A 99 24.67 13.88 -18.96
CA LEU A 99 23.86 12.76 -18.48
C LEU A 99 23.86 12.64 -16.95
N LEU A 100 25.01 12.83 -16.29
CA LEU A 100 25.10 12.84 -14.83
C LEU A 100 24.31 14.00 -14.22
N ALA A 101 24.41 15.21 -14.79
CA ALA A 101 23.66 16.37 -14.33
C ALA A 101 22.14 16.19 -14.52
N GLN A 102 21.73 15.57 -15.64
CA GLN A 102 20.33 15.21 -15.89
C GLN A 102 19.84 14.17 -14.89
N ALA A 103 20.66 13.17 -14.54
CA ALA A 103 20.30 12.16 -13.55
C ALA A 103 20.13 12.78 -12.15
N ILE A 104 21.03 13.70 -11.74
CA ILE A 104 20.90 14.44 -10.48
C ILE A 104 19.58 15.23 -10.45
N SER A 105 19.26 15.95 -11.52
CA SER A 105 18.02 16.74 -11.62
C SER A 105 16.77 15.87 -11.48
N GLN A 106 16.75 14.71 -12.15
CA GLN A 106 15.63 13.75 -12.05
C GLN A 106 15.47 13.18 -10.63
N ILE A 107 16.57 12.97 -9.90
CA ILE A 107 16.50 12.53 -8.51
C ILE A 107 15.87 13.62 -7.63
N GLU A 108 16.23 14.89 -7.83
CA GLU A 108 15.63 16.00 -7.10
C GLU A 108 14.12 16.12 -7.37
N GLU A 109 13.71 16.00 -8.63
CA GLU A 109 12.30 15.96 -9.02
C GLU A 109 11.56 14.76 -8.37
N ALA A 110 12.19 13.59 -8.33
CA ALA A 110 11.65 12.41 -7.67
C ALA A 110 11.48 12.65 -6.15
N GLN A 111 12.46 13.27 -5.48
CA GLN A 111 12.34 13.63 -4.06
C GLN A 111 11.17 14.57 -3.80
N GLN A 112 11.01 15.61 -4.63
CA GLN A 112 9.88 16.53 -4.53
C GLN A 112 8.55 15.82 -4.76
N THR A 113 8.49 14.93 -5.75
CA THR A 113 7.29 14.14 -6.06
C THR A 113 6.92 13.21 -4.91
N VAL A 114 7.90 12.54 -4.29
CA VAL A 114 7.68 11.69 -3.11
C VAL A 114 7.16 12.52 -1.94
N ALA A 115 7.76 13.68 -1.66
CA ALA A 115 7.30 14.57 -0.60
C ALA A 115 5.86 15.07 -0.84
N ALA A 116 5.53 15.44 -2.08
CA ALA A 116 4.19 15.85 -2.48
C ALA A 116 3.17 14.70 -2.35
N ALA A 117 3.56 13.48 -2.72
CA ALA A 117 2.73 12.28 -2.59
C ALA A 117 2.41 11.98 -1.12
N ILE A 118 3.41 12.04 -0.22
CA ILE A 118 3.22 11.89 1.23
C ILE A 118 2.25 12.94 1.75
N SER A 119 2.46 14.22 1.41
CA SER A 119 1.57 15.30 1.86
C SER A 119 0.14 15.14 1.36
N THR A 120 -0.03 14.70 0.11
CA THR A 120 -1.35 14.41 -0.47
C THR A 120 -2.04 13.26 0.25
N ALA A 121 -1.28 12.19 0.56
CA ALA A 121 -1.76 11.02 1.26
C ALA A 121 -2.16 11.34 2.72
N ASP A 122 -1.36 12.14 3.45
CA ASP A 122 -1.72 12.61 4.79
C ASP A 122 -2.99 13.48 4.77
N GLY A 123 -3.13 14.34 3.76
CA GLY A 123 -4.34 15.15 3.56
C GLY A 123 -5.58 14.32 3.22
N TYR A 124 -5.42 13.13 2.64
CA TYR A 124 -6.50 12.18 2.44
C TYR A 124 -6.85 11.44 3.75
N ALA A 125 -5.85 10.94 4.49
CA ALA A 125 -6.05 10.27 5.77
C ALA A 125 -6.72 11.17 6.84
N THR A 126 -6.46 12.48 6.80
CA THR A 126 -7.08 13.47 7.71
C THR A 126 -8.56 13.74 7.39
N ARG A 127 -8.97 13.50 6.14
CA ARG A 127 -10.34 13.77 5.66
C ARG A 127 -11.30 12.59 5.83
N LEU A 128 -10.75 11.38 5.82
CA LEU A 128 -11.41 10.17 6.31
C LEU A 128 -11.75 10.35 7.79
#